data_AF-A0A533ZDN1-F1
#
_entry.id   AF-A0A533ZDN1-F1
#
_cell.length_a   1.000
_cell.length_b   1.000
_cell.length_c   1.000
_cell.angle_alpha   90.00
_cell.angle_beta   90.00
_cell.angle_gamma   90.00
#
_symmetry.space_group_name_H-M   'P 1'
#
loop_
_entity.id
_entity.type
_entity.pdbx_description
1 polymer ?
#
loop_
_entity_poly.entity_id
_entity_poly.type
_entity_poly.pdbx_seq_one_letter_code
_entity_poly.pdbx_strand_id
1 'polypeptide(L)' 'LATPSGDQIPIEQRKPQEVTSICGGPPVAPLGADVLNPAFDVTPAEYITAIITERGVFKPGELAERFRS' A
#
# COMPACT_ATOMS: atom_id res chain seq x y z
N LEU A 1 -5.11 -15.06 -11.94
CA LEU A 1 -4.73 -13.74 -11.39
C LEU A 1 -3.39 -13.35 -12.01
N ALA A 2 -3.27 -12.14 -12.56
CA ALA A 2 -2.04 -11.69 -13.24
C ALA A 2 -0.92 -11.28 -12.27
N THR A 3 -1.22 -11.13 -10.98
CA THR A 3 -0.28 -10.73 -9.91
C THR A 3 -0.31 -11.80 -8.81
N PRO A 4 0.54 -12.83 -8.87
CA PRO A 4 0.51 -13.97 -7.95
C PRO A 4 1.12 -13.69 -6.57
N SER A 5 1.88 -12.60 -6.40
CA SER A 5 2.54 -12.25 -5.13
C SER A 5 2.62 -10.74 -4.93
N GLY A 6 2.79 -10.32 -3.66
CA GLY A 6 2.89 -8.90 -3.29
C GLY A 6 4.09 -8.19 -3.95
N ASP A 7 5.19 -8.90 -4.20
CA ASP A 7 6.41 -8.35 -4.83
C ASP A 7 6.19 -7.84 -6.26
N GLN A 8 5.08 -8.25 -6.89
CA GLN A 8 4.73 -7.84 -8.25
C GLN A 8 3.73 -6.67 -8.28
N ILE A 9 3.34 -6.14 -7.12
CA ILE A 9 2.51 -4.94 -7.03
C ILE A 9 3.42 -3.72 -7.20
N PRO A 10 3.25 -2.91 -8.27
CA PRO A 10 4.03 -1.70 -8.43
C PRO A 10 3.68 -0.68 -7.33
N ILE A 11 4.70 -0.19 -6.62
CA ILE A 11 4.53 0.82 -5.58
C ILE A 11 4.54 2.21 -6.21
N GLU A 12 3.41 2.91 -6.12
CA GLU A 12 3.29 4.29 -6.57
C GLU A 12 4.24 5.21 -5.79
N GLN A 13 5.04 6.01 -6.51
CA GLN A 13 5.84 7.09 -5.93
C GLN A 13 5.13 8.42 -6.16
N ARG A 14 4.86 9.15 -5.08
CA ARG A 14 4.13 10.42 -5.12
C ARG A 14 5.07 11.61 -5.06
N LYS A 15 4.50 12.79 -5.31
CA LYS A 15 5.26 14.04 -5.40
C LYS A 15 5.97 14.35 -4.06
N PRO A 16 7.24 14.75 -4.08
CA PRO A 16 7.97 15.15 -2.86
C PRO A 16 7.28 16.24 -2.04
N GLN A 17 6.53 17.12 -2.71
CA GLN A 17 5.84 18.25 -2.07
C GLN A 17 4.78 17.83 -1.05
N GLU A 18 4.25 16.60 -1.14
CA GLU A 18 3.31 16.07 -0.14
C GLU A 18 4.00 15.77 1.21
N VAL A 19 5.32 15.60 1.20
CA VAL A 19 6.14 15.43 2.41
C VAL A 19 6.77 16.77 2.84
N THR A 20 7.24 17.58 1.89
CA THR A 20 7.94 18.84 2.22
C THR A 20 7.01 20.00 2.58
N SER A 21 5.72 19.91 2.24
CA SER A 21 4.71 20.96 2.45
C SER A 21 3.39 20.36 2.94
N ILE A 22 2.69 21.09 3.81
CA ILE A 22 1.40 20.65 4.38
C ILE A 22 0.26 21.43 3.70
N CYS A 23 -0.71 20.72 3.13
CA CYS A 23 -1.91 21.30 2.49
C CYS A 23 -1.61 22.40 1.46
N GLY A 24 -0.51 22.28 0.71
CA GLY A 24 -0.08 23.28 -0.27
C GLY A 24 0.52 24.56 0.33
N GLY A 25 0.76 24.58 1.64
CA GLY A 25 1.42 25.67 2.35
C GLY A 25 2.93 25.74 2.10
N PRO A 26 3.61 26.72 2.74
CA PRO A 26 5.05 26.88 2.64
C PRO A 26 5.83 25.61 3.03
N PRO A 27 7.06 25.41 2.51
CA PRO A 27 7.89 24.28 2.90
C PRO A 27 8.14 24.23 4.41
N VAL A 28 7.96 23.04 4.99
CA VAL A 28 8.29 22.72 6.39
C VAL A 28 9.57 21.90 6.52
N ALA A 29 10.04 21.33 5.41
CA ALA A 29 11.34 20.66 5.30
C ALA A 29 12.42 21.63 4.76
N PRO A 30 13.72 21.37 5.02
CA PRO A 30 14.81 22.14 4.42
C PRO A 30 14.71 22.19 2.90
N LEU A 31 15.03 23.36 2.33
CA LEU A 31 15.06 23.53 0.87
C LEU A 31 16.09 22.58 0.24
N GLY A 32 15.67 21.82 -0.76
CA GLY A 32 16.51 20.86 -1.47
C GLY A 32 16.71 19.51 -0.76
N ALA A 33 15.99 19.23 0.32
CA ALA A 33 16.01 17.90 0.92
C ALA A 33 15.48 16.84 -0.05
N ASP A 34 16.21 15.73 -0.18
CA ASP A 34 15.76 14.56 -0.95
C ASP A 34 14.59 13.88 -0.25
N VAL A 35 13.64 13.35 -1.03
CA VAL A 35 12.42 12.72 -0.51
C VAL A 35 12.20 11.37 -1.16
N LEU A 36 11.90 10.39 -0.32
CA LEU A 36 11.32 9.10 -0.68
C LEU A 36 9.84 9.12 -0.27
N ASN A 37 8.91 9.03 -1.22
CA ASN A 37 7.46 9.11 -0.95
C ASN A 37 6.68 7.98 -1.64
N PRO A 38 6.89 6.71 -1.23
CA PRO A 38 6.01 5.62 -1.63
C PRO A 38 4.62 5.82 -1.03
N ALA A 39 3.58 5.76 -1.86
CA ALA A 39 2.19 5.92 -1.42
C ALA A 39 1.66 4.69 -0.66
N PHE A 40 2.27 3.52 -0.92
CA PHE A 40 1.86 2.24 -0.39
C PHE A 40 3.07 1.40 0.00
N ASP A 41 2.85 0.40 0.83
CA ASP A 41 3.73 -0.73 1.05
C ASP A 41 2.94 -2.04 0.93
N VAL A 42 3.64 -3.17 1.02
CA VAL A 42 3.04 -4.50 1.01
C VAL A 42 3.17 -5.07 2.41
N THR A 43 2.06 -5.51 2.98
CA THR A 43 2.05 -6.36 4.17
C THR A 43 2.03 -7.83 3.74
N PRO A 44 3.09 -8.62 3.98
CA PRO A 44 3.09 -10.05 3.73
C PRO A 44 1.92 -10.78 4.40
N ALA A 45 1.39 -11.80 3.71
CA ALA A 45 0.22 -12.54 4.17
C ALA A 45 0.41 -13.22 5.54
N GLU A 46 1.65 -13.58 5.89
CA GLU A 46 1.98 -14.18 7.19
C GLU A 46 1.73 -13.25 8.39
N TYR A 47 1.71 -11.93 8.17
CA TYR A 47 1.41 -10.94 9.20
C TYR A 47 -0.08 -10.60 9.32
N ILE A 48 -0.92 -11.17 8.45
CA ILE A 48 -2.36 -10.90 8.43
C ILE A 48 -3.11 -12.05 9.11
N THR A 49 -3.69 -11.76 10.29
CA THR A 49 -4.49 -12.75 11.03
C THR A 49 -5.81 -13.10 10.30
N ALA A 50 -6.49 -12.09 9.74
CA ALA A 50 -7.73 -12.26 9.01
C ALA A 50 -7.98 -11.10 8.03
N ILE A 51 -8.76 -11.36 6.99
CA ILE A 51 -9.26 -10.40 6.01
C ILE A 51 -10.79 -10.42 6.10
N ILE A 52 -11.37 -9.24 6.30
CA ILE A 52 -12.81 -9.04 6.46
C ILE A 52 -13.39 -8.52 5.15
N THR A 53 -14.43 -9.18 4.66
CA THR A 53 -15.14 -8.85 3.41
C THR A 53 -16.65 -8.88 3.64
N GLU A 54 -17.45 -8.51 2.65
CA GLU A 54 -18.91 -8.63 2.69
C GLU A 54 -19.41 -10.08 2.80
N ARG A 55 -18.55 -11.06 2.49
CA ARG A 55 -18.86 -12.51 2.52
C ARG A 55 -18.42 -13.18 3.83
N GLY A 56 -17.85 -12.44 4.77
CA GLY A 56 -17.38 -12.94 6.04
C GLY A 56 -15.89 -12.68 6.29
N VAL A 57 -15.33 -13.45 7.23
CA VAL A 57 -13.95 -13.32 7.74
C VAL A 57 -13.13 -14.54 7.30
N PHE A 58 -11.98 -14.30 6.66
CA PHE A 58 -11.15 -15.34 6.06
C PHE A 58 -9.68 -15.19 6.42
N LYS A 59 -8.94 -16.30 6.46
CA LYS A 59 -7.46 -16.25 6.45
C LYS A 59 -6.96 -15.94 5.03
N PRO A 60 -5.78 -15.32 4.86
CA PRO A 60 -5.25 -14.98 3.54
C PRO A 60 -5.24 -16.12 2.52
N GLY A 61 -4.88 -17.34 2.93
CA GLY A 61 -4.84 -18.51 2.05
C GLY A 61 -6.20 -18.99 1.55
N GLU A 62 -7.30 -18.53 2.14
CA GLU A 62 -8.66 -18.98 1.80
C GLU A 62 -9.32 -18.12 0.72
N LEU A 63 -8.86 -16.88 0.51
CA LEU A 63 -9.56 -15.92 -0.38
C LEU A 63 -9.63 -16.38 -1.83
N ALA A 64 -8.55 -16.94 -2.37
CA ALA A 64 -8.51 -17.32 -3.78
C ALA A 64 -9.56 -18.38 -4.13
N GLU A 65 -9.94 -19.23 -3.19
CA GLU A 65 -11.03 -20.21 -3.39
C GLU A 65 -12.40 -19.55 -3.23
N ARG A 66 -12.58 -18.69 -2.21
CA ARG A 66 -13.86 -18.04 -1.87
C ARG A 66 -14.31 -16.98 -2.88
N PHE A 67 -13.38 -16.48 -3.70
CA PHE A 67 -13.61 -15.42 -4.70
C PHE A 67 -13.30 -15.86 -6.13
N ARG A 68 -13.09 -17.17 -6.39
CA ARG A 68 -13.14 -17.70 -7.76
C ARG A 68 -14.57 -17.59 -8.30
N SER A 69 -14.75 -16.82 -9.36
CA SER A 69 -15.94 -16.81 -10.22
C SER A 69 -15.84 -17.87 -11.29
#